data_AF-A0AAN8GVL9-F1
#
_entry.id   AF-A0AAN8GVL9-F1
#
_cell.length_a   1.000
_cell.length_b   1.000
_cell.length_c   1.000
_cell.angle_alpha   90.00
_cell.angle_beta   90.00
_cell.angle_gamma   90.00
#
_symmetry.space_group_name_H-M   'P 1'
#
loop_
_entity.id
_entity.type
_entity.pdbx_description
1 polymer ?
#
loop_
_entity_poly.entity_id
_entity_poly.type
_entity_poly.pdbx_seq_one_letter_code
_entity_poly.pdbx_strand_id
1 'polypeptide(L)'
;MAFWVQTFLLVNLVTSAVRGRVEKELSSECRQFLYMQTPPTGLEHPSLRFICQRYNKRTRYLTLYNTVDHVPVYSAYTFKRSAGQTCVDVPWMYEPQLSTYSDTDEMQPFPRGYMHMDFEDAQAVLDDYTNAVLYERGTLNPEEHQDEPDDKAATYTLTNVVPMTPDFNNRVWNKQENIIRKRLNNYCRGTAYIVTGITTSGKIIRRENMNRVAVPRYIWSAYCCIDYDNNAPFSERYKFPSFAHYGLNEEEDNSNNNNEVVEISVQQLKEFLKKTTFVEQNFRIFVGDCVPGVQ
;
A
#
# COMPACT_ATOMS: atom_id res chain seq x y z
N MET A 1 -6.75 -33.66 -70.99
CA MET A 1 -6.14 -33.67 -69.65
C MET A 1 -6.49 -32.35 -68.97
N ALA A 2 -7.46 -32.36 -68.05
CA ALA A 2 -7.90 -31.17 -67.33
C ALA A 2 -7.20 -31.13 -65.96
N PHE A 3 -6.38 -30.11 -65.72
CA PHE A 3 -5.75 -29.88 -64.42
C PHE A 3 -6.63 -28.90 -63.62
N TRP A 4 -7.19 -29.38 -62.52
CA TRP A 4 -7.90 -28.56 -61.54
C TRP A 4 -6.88 -27.94 -60.56
N VAL A 5 -6.98 -26.62 -60.42
CA VAL A 5 -6.25 -25.82 -59.43
C VAL A 5 -6.98 -25.93 -58.09
N GLN A 6 -6.28 -26.35 -57.04
CA GLN A 6 -6.75 -26.20 -55.65
C GLN A 6 -5.87 -25.19 -54.93
N THR A 7 -6.38 -23.96 -54.80
CA THR A 7 -5.85 -22.93 -53.90
C THR A 7 -6.29 -23.25 -52.47
N PHE A 8 -5.35 -23.62 -51.61
CA PHE A 8 -5.57 -23.71 -50.17
C PHE A 8 -5.59 -22.30 -49.55
N LEU A 9 -6.76 -21.89 -49.06
CA LEU A 9 -6.92 -20.70 -48.20
C LEU A 9 -6.49 -21.06 -46.77
N LEU A 10 -5.30 -20.60 -46.36
CA LEU A 10 -4.86 -20.62 -44.97
C LEU A 10 -5.58 -19.49 -44.21
N VAL A 11 -6.64 -19.86 -43.49
CA VAL A 11 -7.28 -18.97 -42.51
C VAL A 11 -6.37 -18.90 -41.28
N ASN A 12 -5.61 -17.82 -41.16
CA ASN A 12 -4.87 -17.52 -39.93
C ASN A 12 -5.88 -17.14 -38.84
N LEU A 13 -6.19 -18.08 -37.95
CA LEU A 13 -6.84 -17.77 -36.68
C LEU A 13 -5.85 -16.95 -35.83
N VAL A 14 -6.08 -15.64 -35.75
CA VAL A 14 -5.46 -14.81 -34.71
C VAL A 14 -6.12 -15.17 -33.40
N THR A 15 -5.57 -16.16 -32.69
CA THR A 15 -5.89 -16.39 -31.29
C THR A 15 -5.32 -15.21 -30.50
N SER A 16 -6.18 -14.27 -30.13
CA SER A 16 -5.88 -13.28 -29.09
C SER A 16 -5.69 -14.04 -27.78
N ALA A 17 -4.46 -14.46 -27.52
CA ALA A 17 -4.05 -14.91 -26.21
C ALA A 17 -4.20 -13.70 -25.27
N VAL A 18 -5.29 -13.67 -24.51
CA VAL A 18 -5.41 -12.78 -23.36
C VAL A 18 -4.36 -13.25 -22.37
N ARG A 19 -3.18 -12.62 -22.41
CA ARG A 19 -2.26 -12.63 -21.28
C ARG A 19 -2.99 -11.91 -20.15
N GLY A 20 -3.48 -12.64 -19.14
CA GLY A 20 -3.56 -12.07 -17.79
C GLY A 20 -2.20 -11.43 -17.47
N ARG A 21 -2.11 -10.40 -16.65
CA ARG A 21 -0.83 -9.71 -16.39
C ARG A 21 -0.70 -9.48 -14.90
N VAL A 22 0.17 -10.24 -14.24
CA VAL A 22 0.91 -9.70 -13.10
C VAL A 22 1.73 -8.55 -13.68
N GLU A 23 1.26 -7.33 -13.45
CA GLU A 23 1.73 -6.15 -14.18
C GLU A 23 3.20 -5.84 -13.85
N LYS A 24 4.11 -6.10 -14.80
CA LYS A 24 5.47 -5.53 -14.79
C LYS A 24 5.45 -4.00 -14.92
N GLU A 25 4.35 -3.42 -15.39
CA GLU A 25 4.15 -1.99 -15.64
C GLU A 25 2.75 -1.59 -15.17
N LEU A 26 2.65 -0.63 -14.26
CA LEU A 26 1.41 -0.08 -13.72
C LEU A 26 0.46 0.45 -14.82
N SER A 27 -0.78 -0.04 -14.82
CA SER A 27 -1.88 0.50 -15.62
C SER A 27 -2.16 1.98 -15.35
N SER A 28 -2.76 2.65 -16.34
CA SER A 28 -3.19 4.05 -16.24
C SER A 28 -4.15 4.30 -15.08
N GLU A 29 -5.08 3.37 -14.88
CA GLU A 29 -6.08 3.40 -13.82
C GLU A 29 -5.41 3.32 -12.46
N CYS A 30 -4.37 2.51 -12.32
CA CYS A 30 -3.65 2.41 -11.05
C CYS A 30 -2.84 3.67 -10.72
N ARG A 31 -2.28 4.29 -11.74
CA ARG A 31 -1.46 5.50 -11.59
C ARG A 31 -2.24 6.69 -11.07
N GLN A 32 -3.58 6.66 -11.09
CA GLN A 32 -4.41 7.75 -10.54
C GLN A 32 -4.19 8.00 -9.04
N PHE A 33 -3.64 7.03 -8.31
CA PHE A 33 -3.33 7.16 -6.88
C PHE A 33 -1.94 7.74 -6.60
N LEU A 34 -1.18 8.04 -7.64
CA LEU A 34 0.18 8.54 -7.56
C LEU A 34 0.21 10.00 -7.99
N TYR A 35 0.91 10.82 -7.20
CA TYR A 35 1.15 12.21 -7.59
C TYR A 35 1.88 12.27 -8.93
N MET A 36 1.34 13.02 -9.89
CA MET A 36 1.81 13.06 -11.28
C MET A 36 1.95 11.67 -11.92
N GLN A 37 1.11 10.70 -11.53
CA GLN A 37 1.06 9.35 -12.11
C GLN A 37 2.39 8.57 -12.02
N THR A 38 3.25 8.95 -11.07
CA THR A 38 4.62 8.45 -10.95
C THR A 38 4.81 7.74 -9.61
N PRO A 39 5.21 6.46 -9.59
CA PRO A 39 5.41 5.73 -8.35
C PRO A 39 6.68 6.23 -7.63
N PRO A 40 6.79 6.01 -6.31
CA PRO A 40 8.06 6.05 -5.62
C PRO A 40 9.15 5.31 -6.40
N THR A 41 10.33 5.92 -6.50
CA THR A 41 11.49 5.37 -7.25
C THR A 41 12.54 4.82 -6.29
N GLY A 42 13.47 4.00 -6.77
CA GLY A 42 14.55 3.42 -5.96
C GLY A 42 14.14 2.25 -5.07
N LEU A 43 13.02 1.60 -5.43
CA LEU A 43 12.50 0.37 -4.82
C LEU A 43 12.36 -0.69 -5.91
N GLU A 44 13.48 -1.29 -6.31
CA GLU A 44 13.53 -2.31 -7.34
C GLU A 44 14.09 -3.61 -6.77
N HIS A 45 13.28 -4.66 -6.75
CA HIS A 45 13.74 -5.98 -6.33
C HIS A 45 12.86 -7.07 -6.96
N PRO A 46 13.41 -8.24 -7.35
CA PRO A 46 12.65 -9.30 -8.02
C PRO A 46 11.48 -9.89 -7.23
N SER A 47 11.43 -9.70 -5.90
CA SER A 47 10.30 -10.10 -5.04
C SER A 47 9.17 -9.07 -4.99
N LEU A 48 9.36 -7.86 -5.54
CA LEU A 48 8.38 -6.80 -5.45
C LEU A 48 7.39 -6.86 -6.61
N ARG A 49 6.11 -6.70 -6.29
CA ARG A 49 5.00 -6.70 -7.24
C ARG A 49 4.09 -5.50 -6.96
N PHE A 50 3.75 -4.76 -8.01
CA PHE A 50 2.64 -3.83 -7.93
C PHE A 50 1.32 -4.60 -7.91
N ILE A 51 0.42 -4.21 -7.03
CA ILE A 51 -0.94 -4.72 -6.95
C ILE A 51 -1.87 -3.53 -7.13
N CYS A 52 -2.62 -3.55 -8.22
CA CYS A 52 -3.68 -2.58 -8.42
C CYS A 52 -4.94 -3.03 -7.71
N GLN A 53 -5.12 -2.56 -6.48
CA GLN A 53 -6.15 -3.04 -5.58
C GLN A 53 -7.52 -2.74 -6.16
N ARG A 54 -8.26 -3.80 -6.51
CA ARG A 54 -9.54 -3.69 -7.20
C ARG A 54 -10.63 -4.37 -6.38
N TYR A 55 -11.72 -3.65 -6.16
CA TYR A 55 -12.87 -4.14 -5.41
C TYR A 55 -14.15 -3.62 -6.03
N ASN A 56 -15.11 -4.53 -6.24
CA ASN A 56 -16.39 -4.25 -6.88
C ASN A 56 -16.21 -3.55 -8.25
N LYS A 57 -15.32 -4.09 -9.10
CA LYS A 57 -15.07 -3.62 -10.47
C LYS A 57 -14.44 -2.23 -10.56
N ARG A 58 -13.88 -1.73 -9.47
CA ARG A 58 -13.23 -0.42 -9.41
C ARG A 58 -11.88 -0.54 -8.74
N THR A 59 -10.92 0.17 -9.32
CA THR A 59 -9.59 0.38 -8.78
C THR A 59 -9.69 1.32 -7.56
N ARG A 60 -9.08 0.93 -6.43
CA ARG A 60 -9.27 1.57 -5.11
C ARG A 60 -8.02 2.23 -4.56
N TYR A 61 -6.87 1.56 -4.66
CA TYR A 61 -5.55 2.10 -4.32
C TYR A 61 -4.44 1.23 -4.96
N LEU A 62 -3.18 1.60 -4.72
CA LEU A 62 -2.02 0.86 -5.19
C LEU A 62 -1.23 0.32 -4.00
N THR A 63 -0.72 -0.90 -4.11
CA THR A 63 0.25 -1.47 -3.18
C THR A 63 1.51 -1.92 -3.93
N LEU A 64 2.69 -1.66 -3.37
CA LEU A 64 3.92 -2.37 -3.74
C LEU A 64 4.16 -3.46 -2.69
N TYR A 65 4.02 -4.72 -3.08
CA TYR A 65 4.02 -5.87 -2.19
C TYR A 65 5.26 -6.73 -2.38
N ASN A 66 5.82 -7.23 -1.28
CA ASN A 66 6.92 -8.18 -1.30
C ASN A 66 6.37 -9.60 -1.14
N THR A 67 6.46 -10.43 -2.18
CA THR A 67 5.93 -11.79 -2.18
C THR A 67 6.79 -12.81 -1.43
N VAL A 68 8.00 -12.42 -0.99
CA VAL A 68 8.89 -13.28 -0.19
C VAL A 68 8.72 -12.99 1.31
N ASP A 69 8.62 -11.71 1.65
CA ASP A 69 8.43 -11.25 3.04
C ASP A 69 6.95 -11.13 3.43
N HIS A 70 6.05 -11.45 2.50
CA HIS A 70 4.59 -11.41 2.60
C HIS A 70 4.04 -10.12 3.22
N VAL A 71 4.63 -8.97 2.85
CA VAL A 71 4.30 -7.66 3.45
C VAL A 71 4.24 -6.56 2.37
N PRO A 72 3.32 -5.60 2.47
CA PRO A 72 3.40 -4.39 1.66
C PRO A 72 4.60 -3.54 2.06
N VAL A 73 5.42 -3.19 1.08
CA VAL A 73 6.49 -2.19 1.24
C VAL A 73 5.90 -0.79 1.35
N TYR A 74 4.87 -0.50 0.54
CA TYR A 74 4.03 0.67 0.71
C TYR A 74 2.64 0.49 0.09
N SER A 75 1.68 1.29 0.57
CA SER A 75 0.39 1.55 -0.06
C SER A 75 0.29 3.03 -0.46
N ALA A 76 -0.19 3.31 -1.67
CA ALA A 76 -0.40 4.63 -2.23
C ALA A 76 -1.87 4.84 -2.61
N TYR A 77 -2.48 5.92 -2.14
CA TYR A 77 -3.91 6.19 -2.27
C TYR A 77 -4.22 7.68 -2.31
N THR A 78 -5.43 8.04 -2.76
CA THR A 78 -5.95 9.40 -2.63
C THR A 78 -6.84 9.50 -1.39
N PHE A 79 -6.66 10.54 -0.58
CA PHE A 79 -7.53 10.84 0.56
C PHE A 79 -8.93 11.24 0.10
N LYS A 80 -9.99 10.69 0.71
CA LYS A 80 -11.39 10.85 0.26
C LYS A 80 -12.25 11.82 1.08
N ARG A 81 -11.64 12.72 1.86
CA ARG A 81 -12.37 13.65 2.74
C ARG A 81 -13.35 12.96 3.71
N SER A 82 -12.82 12.02 4.48
CA SER A 82 -13.63 11.15 5.33
C SER A 82 -14.06 11.80 6.65
N ALA A 83 -15.28 11.46 7.08
CA ALA A 83 -15.76 11.72 8.44
C ALA A 83 -15.01 10.90 9.53
N GLY A 84 -14.22 9.90 9.14
CA GLY A 84 -13.52 8.99 10.06
C GLY A 84 -14.43 7.91 10.64
N GLN A 85 -15.51 7.58 9.95
CA GLN A 85 -16.38 6.45 10.28
C GLN A 85 -15.70 5.14 9.90
N THR A 86 -15.92 4.08 10.65
CA THR A 86 -15.43 2.74 10.30
C THR A 86 -16.57 1.88 9.77
N CYS A 87 -16.25 0.91 8.92
CA CYS A 87 -17.19 -0.10 8.49
C CYS A 87 -17.33 -1.19 9.57
N VAL A 88 -18.51 -1.81 9.62
CA VAL A 88 -18.77 -2.98 10.46
C VAL A 88 -18.92 -4.19 9.54
N ASP A 89 -18.40 -5.34 9.95
CA ASP A 89 -18.56 -6.65 9.29
C ASP A 89 -17.96 -6.79 7.87
N VAL A 90 -16.83 -6.14 7.58
CA VAL A 90 -16.07 -6.40 6.34
C VAL A 90 -15.21 -7.67 6.51
N PRO A 91 -15.36 -8.68 5.63
CA PRO A 91 -14.49 -9.86 5.68
C PRO A 91 -13.06 -9.50 5.23
N TRP A 92 -12.07 -10.15 5.82
CA TRP A 92 -10.70 -10.07 5.33
C TRP A 92 -10.59 -10.73 3.95
N MET A 93 -9.81 -10.09 3.08
CA MET A 93 -9.65 -10.46 1.68
C MET A 93 -8.19 -10.77 1.33
N TYR A 94 -8.03 -11.49 0.22
CA TYR A 94 -6.76 -11.82 -0.41
C TYR A 94 -6.75 -11.39 -1.86
N GLU A 95 -5.57 -11.41 -2.48
CA GLU A 95 -5.38 -11.08 -3.90
C GLU A 95 -5.18 -12.35 -4.72
N PRO A 96 -6.19 -12.84 -5.45
CA PRO A 96 -6.07 -14.08 -6.23
C PRO A 96 -4.94 -14.05 -7.26
N GLN A 97 -4.74 -12.88 -7.90
CA GLN A 97 -3.70 -12.64 -8.90
C GLN A 97 -2.26 -12.84 -8.42
N LEU A 98 -2.00 -12.90 -7.11
CA LEU A 98 -0.66 -13.20 -6.58
C LEU A 98 -0.34 -14.70 -6.63
N SER A 99 -1.34 -15.56 -6.48
CA SER A 99 -1.18 -17.01 -6.37
C SER A 99 -1.31 -17.67 -7.73
N THR A 100 -2.34 -17.31 -8.51
CA THR A 100 -2.57 -17.85 -9.84
C THR A 100 -2.65 -16.74 -10.87
N TYR A 101 -1.79 -16.80 -11.89
CA TYR A 101 -1.71 -15.78 -12.95
C TYR A 101 -2.99 -15.64 -13.80
N SER A 102 -3.85 -16.66 -13.81
CA SER A 102 -5.14 -16.67 -14.52
C SER A 102 -6.33 -16.22 -13.65
N ASP A 103 -6.10 -15.95 -12.36
CA ASP A 103 -7.18 -15.55 -11.47
C ASP A 103 -7.56 -14.07 -11.66
N THR A 104 -8.70 -13.72 -11.09
CA THR A 104 -9.28 -12.38 -11.13
C THR A 104 -8.36 -11.33 -10.50
N ASP A 105 -8.43 -10.11 -11.03
CA ASP A 105 -7.78 -8.91 -10.48
C ASP A 105 -8.59 -8.26 -9.35
N GLU A 106 -9.77 -8.80 -9.04
CA GLU A 106 -10.62 -8.40 -7.91
C GLU A 106 -10.24 -9.14 -6.63
N MET A 107 -9.95 -8.39 -5.56
CA MET A 107 -9.75 -8.96 -4.22
C MET A 107 -10.99 -9.75 -3.78
N GLN A 108 -10.77 -10.88 -3.11
CA GLN A 108 -11.85 -11.80 -2.70
C GLN A 108 -11.80 -12.09 -1.20
N PRO A 109 -12.96 -12.25 -0.53
CA PRO A 109 -13.00 -12.77 0.83
C PRO A 109 -12.28 -14.11 0.93
N PHE A 110 -11.54 -14.33 2.02
CA PHE A 110 -10.95 -15.64 2.29
C PHE A 110 -12.06 -16.72 2.30
N PRO A 111 -11.88 -17.84 1.59
CA PRO A 111 -12.88 -18.91 1.53
C PRO A 111 -13.06 -19.54 2.91
N ARG A 112 -14.30 -19.91 3.23
CA ARG A 112 -14.62 -20.68 4.45
C ARG A 112 -14.33 -22.17 4.17
N GLY A 113 -13.07 -22.59 4.27
CA GLY A 113 -12.66 -23.97 4.00
C GLY A 113 -11.18 -24.12 3.70
N TYR A 114 -10.77 -25.30 3.23
CA TYR A 114 -9.38 -25.57 2.87
C TYR A 114 -8.93 -24.66 1.72
N MET A 115 -7.93 -23.82 1.98
CA MET A 115 -7.24 -23.06 0.96
C MET A 115 -6.21 -23.94 0.27
N HIS A 116 -6.15 -23.89 -1.06
CA HIS A 116 -5.10 -24.56 -1.81
C HIS A 116 -3.73 -24.00 -1.38
N MET A 117 -2.71 -24.85 -1.23
CA MET A 117 -1.42 -24.46 -0.65
C MET A 117 -0.73 -23.30 -1.40
N ASP A 118 -1.02 -23.11 -2.69
CA ASP A 118 -0.41 -22.08 -3.53
C ASP A 118 -0.70 -20.63 -3.06
N PHE A 119 -1.76 -20.41 -2.26
CA PHE A 119 -2.05 -19.08 -1.71
C PHE A 119 -1.04 -18.62 -0.67
N GLU A 120 -0.59 -19.54 0.18
CA GLU A 120 0.27 -19.23 1.30
C GLU A 120 1.70 -18.92 0.85
N ASP A 121 2.11 -19.42 -0.31
CA ASP A 121 3.44 -19.18 -0.86
C ASP A 121 3.61 -17.74 -1.36
N ALA A 122 2.54 -17.13 -1.86
CA ALA A 122 2.61 -15.84 -2.54
C ALA A 122 2.24 -14.64 -1.66
N GLN A 123 1.47 -14.85 -0.59
CA GLN A 123 0.96 -13.78 0.27
C GLN A 123 0.70 -14.25 1.70
N ALA A 124 0.52 -13.28 2.60
CA ALA A 124 0.10 -13.53 3.97
C ALA A 124 -1.33 -14.06 4.01
N VAL A 125 -1.60 -14.98 4.94
CA VAL A 125 -2.94 -15.49 5.24
C VAL A 125 -3.33 -15.22 6.69
N LEU A 126 -4.61 -15.38 7.01
CA LEU A 126 -5.11 -15.10 8.37
C LEU A 126 -4.38 -15.92 9.44
N ASP A 127 -4.05 -17.17 9.14
CA ASP A 127 -3.36 -18.08 10.05
C ASP A 127 -1.93 -17.63 10.39
N ASP A 128 -1.31 -16.78 9.56
CA ASP A 128 0.00 -16.19 9.88
C ASP A 128 -0.07 -15.23 11.07
N TYR A 129 -1.25 -14.67 11.37
CA TYR A 129 -1.48 -13.75 12.49
C TYR A 129 -2.10 -14.43 13.73
N THR A 130 -2.69 -15.63 13.59
CA THR A 130 -3.43 -16.31 14.68
C THR A 130 -2.58 -16.55 15.94
N ASN A 131 -1.29 -16.90 15.77
CA ASN A 131 -0.37 -17.16 16.89
C ASN A 131 0.62 -16.03 17.15
N ALA A 132 0.48 -14.90 16.46
CA ALA A 132 1.36 -13.75 16.58
C ALA A 132 0.88 -12.79 17.68
N VAL A 133 0.78 -13.27 18.92
CA VAL A 133 0.14 -12.54 20.05
C VAL A 133 0.74 -11.17 20.37
N LEU A 134 1.96 -10.90 19.90
CA LEU A 134 2.66 -9.61 20.08
C LEU A 134 2.28 -8.56 19.03
N TYR A 135 1.49 -8.94 18.01
CA TYR A 135 1.22 -8.10 16.87
C TYR A 135 -0.27 -8.07 16.51
N GLU A 136 -0.72 -6.87 16.15
CA GLU A 136 -1.99 -6.62 15.49
C GLU A 136 -1.79 -6.41 13.99
N ARG A 137 -2.91 -6.51 13.26
CA ARG A 137 -2.98 -6.22 11.83
C ARG A 137 -3.13 -4.72 11.62
N GLY A 138 -2.02 -4.01 11.44
CA GLY A 138 -2.02 -2.58 11.13
C GLY A 138 -2.12 -2.34 9.62
N THR A 139 -2.97 -1.42 9.18
CA THR A 139 -3.15 -1.12 7.74
C THR A 139 -2.27 0.04 7.29
N LEU A 140 -1.77 0.02 6.04
CA LEU A 140 -1.03 1.16 5.48
C LEU A 140 -1.95 2.19 4.80
N ASN A 141 -3.04 1.72 4.21
CA ASN A 141 -4.18 2.54 3.80
C ASN A 141 -5.33 2.36 4.80
N PRO A 142 -5.54 3.29 5.75
CA PRO A 142 -6.56 3.17 6.79
C PRO A 142 -7.95 3.51 6.27
N GLU A 143 -8.98 2.84 6.80
CA GLU A 143 -10.38 3.05 6.40
C GLU A 143 -10.91 4.45 6.75
N GLU A 144 -10.32 5.09 7.76
CA GLU A 144 -10.62 6.44 8.22
C GLU A 144 -10.19 7.51 7.22
N HIS A 145 -9.35 7.16 6.23
CA HIS A 145 -9.00 8.04 5.12
C HIS A 145 -9.92 7.85 3.90
N GLN A 146 -10.74 6.81 3.90
CA GLN A 146 -11.71 6.47 2.86
C GLN A 146 -13.12 6.93 3.25
N ASP A 147 -13.99 7.14 2.26
CA ASP A 147 -15.32 7.73 2.49
C ASP A 147 -16.46 6.78 2.10
N GLU A 148 -16.48 6.33 0.83
CA GLU A 148 -17.50 5.41 0.35
C GLU A 148 -17.37 4.00 0.96
N PRO A 149 -18.48 3.28 1.22
CA PRO A 149 -18.45 1.95 1.82
C PRO A 149 -17.53 0.95 1.12
N ASP A 150 -17.52 0.94 -0.22
CA ASP A 150 -16.64 0.05 -0.98
C ASP A 150 -15.15 0.46 -0.91
N ASP A 151 -14.85 1.77 -0.80
CA ASP A 151 -13.47 2.25 -0.66
C ASP A 151 -12.92 1.84 0.71
N LYS A 152 -13.76 1.91 1.74
CA LYS A 152 -13.47 1.41 3.09
C LYS A 152 -13.31 -0.10 3.09
N ALA A 153 -14.23 -0.85 2.49
CA ALA A 153 -14.16 -2.31 2.44
C ALA A 153 -12.87 -2.79 1.78
N ALA A 154 -12.40 -2.10 0.74
CA ALA A 154 -11.18 -2.45 0.02
C ALA A 154 -9.89 -2.35 0.85
N THR A 155 -9.89 -1.67 2.01
CA THR A 155 -8.70 -1.60 2.89
C THR A 155 -8.45 -2.92 3.65
N TYR A 156 -9.46 -3.80 3.72
CA TYR A 156 -9.46 -5.07 4.46
C TYR A 156 -8.84 -6.24 3.65
N THR A 157 -7.74 -6.01 2.94
CA THR A 157 -6.93 -7.05 2.29
C THR A 157 -5.61 -7.23 3.03
N LEU A 158 -5.13 -8.46 3.19
CA LEU A 158 -3.85 -8.69 3.89
C LEU A 158 -2.63 -8.14 3.13
N THR A 159 -2.79 -7.85 1.84
CA THR A 159 -1.75 -7.14 1.08
C THR A 159 -1.66 -5.65 1.44
N ASN A 160 -2.55 -5.12 2.28
CA ASN A 160 -2.48 -3.77 2.85
C ASN A 160 -2.09 -3.78 4.34
N VAL A 161 -1.75 -4.94 4.89
CA VAL A 161 -1.56 -5.15 6.34
C VAL A 161 -0.11 -5.45 6.67
N VAL A 162 0.37 -4.90 7.78
CA VAL A 162 1.67 -5.19 8.38
C VAL A 162 1.51 -5.53 9.87
N PRO A 163 2.39 -6.35 10.47
CA PRO A 163 2.39 -6.57 11.90
C PRO A 163 2.79 -5.29 12.67
N MET A 164 1.88 -4.76 13.49
CA MET A 164 2.17 -3.62 14.38
C MET A 164 2.03 -4.02 15.84
N THR A 165 2.86 -3.49 16.74
CA THR A 165 2.65 -3.73 18.18
C THR A 165 1.33 -3.07 18.61
N PRO A 166 0.52 -3.69 19.50
CA PRO A 166 -0.77 -3.14 19.91
C PRO A 166 -0.68 -1.72 20.46
N ASP A 167 0.35 -1.44 21.26
CA ASP A 167 0.53 -0.13 21.90
C ASP A 167 0.84 0.96 20.87
N PHE A 168 1.73 0.68 19.92
CA PHE A 168 2.03 1.58 18.80
C PHE A 168 0.80 1.79 17.92
N ASN A 169 0.14 0.73 17.48
CA ASN A 169 -1.01 0.80 16.58
C ASN A 169 -2.14 1.64 17.19
N ASN A 170 -2.58 1.27 18.39
CA ASN A 170 -3.79 1.83 19.00
C ASN A 170 -3.59 3.25 19.58
N ARG A 171 -2.43 3.54 20.18
CA ARG A 171 -2.21 4.82 20.88
C ARG A 171 -1.46 5.85 20.06
N VAL A 172 -0.53 5.40 19.21
CA VAL A 172 0.43 6.27 18.52
C VAL A 172 -0.01 6.47 17.07
N TRP A 173 -0.12 5.38 16.30
CA TRP A 173 -0.35 5.43 14.87
C TRP A 173 -1.76 5.88 14.50
N ASN A 174 -2.80 5.26 15.07
CA ASN A 174 -4.21 5.64 14.82
C ASN A 174 -4.49 7.12 15.18
N LYS A 175 -3.85 7.61 16.26
CA LYS A 175 -3.95 9.03 16.65
C LYS A 175 -3.37 9.94 15.57
N GLN A 176 -2.23 9.57 15.01
CA GLN A 176 -1.57 10.32 13.95
C GLN A 176 -2.37 10.29 12.64
N GLU A 177 -2.91 9.14 12.25
CA GLU A 177 -3.80 9.04 11.07
C GLU A 177 -4.99 9.99 11.22
N ASN A 178 -5.62 10.05 12.39
CA ASN A 178 -6.70 10.99 12.66
C ASN A 178 -6.24 12.48 12.62
N ILE A 179 -5.00 12.79 13.02
CA ILE A 179 -4.42 14.14 12.88
C ILE A 179 -4.28 14.49 11.39
N ILE A 180 -3.74 13.59 10.57
CA ILE A 180 -3.59 13.79 9.13
C ILE A 180 -4.96 13.94 8.46
N ARG A 181 -5.93 13.08 8.79
CA ARG A 181 -7.31 13.18 8.30
C ARG A 181 -7.90 14.57 8.56
N LYS A 182 -7.81 15.09 9.79
CA LYS A 182 -8.31 16.42 10.14
C LYS A 182 -7.57 17.53 9.39
N ARG A 183 -6.24 17.44 9.29
CA ARG A 183 -5.42 18.41 8.54
C ARG A 183 -5.84 18.49 7.08
N LEU A 184 -5.93 17.34 6.41
CA LEU A 184 -6.27 17.28 4.99
C LEU A 184 -7.74 17.67 4.75
N ASN A 185 -8.67 17.29 5.63
CA ASN A 185 -10.07 17.76 5.56
C ASN A 185 -10.18 19.28 5.62
N ASN A 186 -9.45 19.91 6.54
CA ASN A 186 -9.59 21.33 6.81
C ASN A 186 -8.85 22.21 5.81
N TYR A 187 -7.70 21.74 5.30
CA TYR A 187 -6.77 22.61 4.58
C TYR A 187 -6.38 22.13 3.19
N CYS A 188 -6.62 20.88 2.80
CA CYS A 188 -6.41 20.43 1.42
C CYS A 188 -7.66 20.70 0.56
N ARG A 189 -7.52 21.53 -0.47
CA ARG A 189 -8.61 21.93 -1.38
C ARG A 189 -8.68 21.06 -2.62
N GLY A 190 -7.54 20.56 -3.09
CA GLY A 190 -7.45 19.61 -4.21
C GLY A 190 -7.40 18.14 -3.78
N THR A 191 -6.78 17.32 -4.62
CA THR A 191 -6.51 15.91 -4.33
C THR A 191 -5.26 15.79 -3.47
N ALA A 192 -5.38 15.13 -2.31
CA ALA A 192 -4.24 14.70 -1.51
C ALA A 192 -3.84 13.26 -1.89
N TYR A 193 -2.60 13.09 -2.32
CA TYR A 193 -1.96 11.80 -2.55
C TYR A 193 -1.19 11.41 -1.31
N ILE A 194 -1.36 10.18 -0.84
CA ILE A 194 -0.68 9.66 0.35
C ILE A 194 0.08 8.40 -0.02
N VAL A 195 1.31 8.29 0.48
CA VAL A 195 2.12 7.06 0.43
C VAL A 195 2.48 6.70 1.87
N THR A 196 2.02 5.55 2.33
CA THR A 196 2.37 4.98 3.62
C THR A 196 3.18 3.71 3.39
N GLY A 197 4.32 3.58 4.04
CA GLY A 197 5.20 2.44 3.86
C GLY A 197 5.92 2.03 5.14
N ILE A 198 6.79 1.04 4.98
CA ILE A 198 7.53 0.46 6.09
C ILE A 198 9.04 0.49 5.87
N THR A 199 9.77 0.17 6.93
CA THR A 199 11.18 -0.25 6.88
C THR A 199 11.30 -1.63 7.52
N THR A 200 12.23 -2.45 7.06
CA THR A 200 12.40 -3.82 7.57
C THR A 200 13.15 -3.85 8.90
N SER A 201 12.69 -4.64 9.88
CA SER A 201 13.41 -4.84 11.16
C SER A 201 14.36 -6.03 11.18
N GLY A 202 14.24 -6.94 10.20
CA GLY A 202 14.85 -8.27 10.22
C GLY A 202 14.11 -9.28 11.09
N LYS A 203 13.12 -8.86 11.89
CA LYS A 203 12.21 -9.78 12.61
C LYS A 203 11.16 -10.32 11.63
N ILE A 204 10.80 -11.60 11.81
CA ILE A 204 9.85 -12.31 10.96
C ILE A 204 8.93 -13.15 11.85
N ILE A 205 7.62 -13.10 11.59
CA ILE A 205 6.63 -13.99 12.19
C ILE A 205 6.79 -15.38 11.57
N ARG A 206 6.87 -16.40 12.44
CA ARG A 206 7.01 -17.78 12.01
C ARG A 206 5.75 -18.58 12.30
N ARG A 207 5.33 -19.39 11.34
CA ARG A 207 4.24 -20.35 11.45
C ARG A 207 4.77 -21.72 11.08
N GLU A 208 4.59 -22.71 11.95
CA GLU A 208 5.11 -24.08 11.74
C GLU A 208 6.61 -24.12 11.37
N ASN A 209 7.42 -23.29 12.03
CA ASN A 209 8.84 -23.10 11.76
C ASN A 209 9.19 -22.50 10.37
N MET A 210 8.22 -22.09 9.56
CA MET A 210 8.46 -21.37 8.32
C MET A 210 8.44 -19.86 8.56
N ASN A 211 9.31 -19.13 7.87
CA ASN A 211 9.25 -17.67 7.81
C ASN A 211 8.04 -17.27 6.97
N ARG A 212 7.19 -16.39 7.52
CA ARG A 212 5.95 -15.96 6.86
C ARG A 212 5.98 -14.46 6.63
N VAL A 213 5.66 -13.67 7.66
CA VAL A 213 5.44 -12.23 7.51
C VAL A 213 6.56 -11.44 8.16
N ALA A 214 7.22 -10.57 7.40
CA ALA A 214 8.22 -9.67 7.96
C ALA A 214 7.57 -8.59 8.86
N VAL A 215 8.22 -8.32 9.99
CA VAL A 215 7.79 -7.29 10.94
C VAL A 215 8.53 -5.98 10.62
N PRO A 216 7.81 -4.87 10.42
CA PRO A 216 8.45 -3.59 10.14
C PRO A 216 9.12 -3.00 11.39
N ARG A 217 10.21 -2.25 11.19
CA ARG A 217 10.89 -1.48 12.24
C ARG A 217 10.23 -0.12 12.44
N TYR A 218 10.06 0.62 11.36
CA TYR A 218 9.36 1.90 11.34
C TYR A 218 8.23 1.86 10.35
N ILE A 219 7.13 2.52 10.70
CA ILE A 219 6.05 2.87 9.78
C ILE A 219 6.22 4.33 9.44
N TRP A 220 6.06 4.69 8.17
CA TRP A 220 6.17 6.07 7.70
C TRP A 220 5.01 6.39 6.76
N SER A 221 4.62 7.66 6.73
CA SER A 221 3.63 8.15 5.78
C SER A 221 3.97 9.57 5.34
N ALA A 222 3.73 9.85 4.06
CA ALA A 222 3.92 11.17 3.47
C ALA A 222 2.71 11.51 2.61
N TYR A 223 2.30 12.78 2.63
CA TYR A 223 1.22 13.28 1.79
C TYR A 223 1.68 14.41 0.89
N CYS A 224 0.96 14.59 -0.22
CA CYS A 224 1.14 15.65 -1.20
C CYS A 224 -0.22 16.23 -1.58
N CYS A 225 -0.44 17.52 -1.32
CA CYS A 225 -1.61 18.29 -1.71
C CYS A 225 -1.18 19.68 -2.19
N ILE A 226 -1.13 19.86 -3.51
CA ILE A 226 -0.64 21.10 -4.14
C ILE A 226 -1.64 22.27 -4.08
N ASP A 227 -2.94 21.97 -3.96
CA ASP A 227 -3.99 22.97 -3.83
C ASP A 227 -4.51 22.93 -2.39
N TYR A 228 -4.08 23.90 -1.58
CA TYR A 228 -4.37 23.97 -0.15
C TYR A 228 -4.70 25.40 0.28
N ASP A 229 -5.24 25.53 1.49
CA ASP A 229 -5.62 26.82 2.05
C ASP A 229 -4.41 27.66 2.48
N ASN A 230 -4.10 28.71 1.71
CA ASN A 230 -3.03 29.66 2.03
C ASN A 230 -3.33 30.54 3.26
N ASN A 231 -4.57 30.56 3.76
CA ASN A 231 -4.97 31.25 4.98
C ASN A 231 -4.95 30.34 6.22
N ALA A 232 -4.53 29.07 6.07
CA ALA A 232 -4.39 28.16 7.21
C ALA A 232 -3.44 28.76 8.28
N PRO A 233 -3.67 28.46 9.58
CA PRO A 233 -2.76 28.84 10.65
C PRO A 233 -1.33 28.41 10.33
N PHE A 234 -0.33 29.21 10.71
CA PHE A 234 1.06 28.92 10.37
C PHE A 234 1.46 27.49 10.71
N SER A 235 1.04 26.99 11.89
CA SER A 235 1.30 25.63 12.39
C SER A 235 0.84 24.48 11.46
N GLU A 236 -0.10 24.76 10.56
CA GLU A 236 -0.57 23.81 9.55
C GLU A 236 -0.02 24.18 8.18
N ARG A 237 0.02 25.47 7.84
CA ARG A 237 0.45 25.97 6.53
C ARG A 237 1.87 25.58 6.16
N TYR A 238 2.81 25.55 7.11
CA TYR A 238 4.19 25.14 6.82
C TYR A 238 4.32 23.65 6.46
N LYS A 239 3.28 22.85 6.73
CA LYS A 239 3.20 21.42 6.42
C LYS A 239 2.52 21.15 5.06
N PHE A 240 2.30 22.18 4.26
CA PHE A 240 1.81 22.09 2.89
C PHE A 240 2.85 22.68 1.91
N PRO A 241 2.92 22.19 0.65
CA PRO A 241 2.02 21.22 0.02
C PRO A 241 2.27 19.76 0.43
N SER A 242 3.39 19.46 1.09
CA SER A 242 3.71 18.09 1.49
C SER A 242 4.43 18.03 2.82
N PHE A 243 4.17 16.96 3.56
CA PHE A 243 4.84 16.66 4.81
C PHE A 243 4.83 15.16 5.06
N ALA A 244 5.63 14.74 6.03
CA ALA A 244 5.85 13.34 6.33
C ALA A 244 5.90 13.10 7.84
N HIS A 245 5.73 11.85 8.22
CA HIS A 245 5.94 11.40 9.57
C HIS A 245 6.36 9.93 9.61
N TYR A 246 7.02 9.53 10.68
CA TYR A 246 7.33 8.13 10.94
C TYR A 246 7.27 7.81 12.43
N GLY A 247 7.06 6.54 12.76
CA GLY A 247 7.00 6.03 14.12
C GLY A 247 7.69 4.68 14.24
N LEU A 248 8.27 4.41 15.42
CA LEU A 248 8.94 3.15 15.75
C LEU A 248 7.91 2.10 16.17
N ASN A 249 7.90 0.96 15.47
CA ASN A 249 6.98 -0.16 15.72
C ASN A 249 7.49 -1.04 16.87
N GLU A 250 7.54 -0.48 18.07
CA GLU A 250 7.96 -1.16 19.31
C GLU A 250 6.95 -0.89 20.43
N GLU A 251 7.00 -1.69 21.48
CA GLU A 251 6.22 -1.43 22.70
C GLU A 251 6.87 -0.29 23.50
N GLU A 252 6.07 0.48 24.24
CA GLU A 252 6.59 1.50 25.15
C GLU A 252 7.23 0.79 26.36
N ASP A 253 8.54 0.56 26.33
CA ASP A 253 9.27 0.13 27.50
C ASP A 253 9.34 1.28 28.51
N ASN A 254 9.19 0.99 29.81
CA ASN A 254 9.30 1.94 30.93
C ASN A 254 10.65 2.70 31.03
N SER A 255 11.53 2.57 30.03
CA SER A 255 12.81 3.24 29.89
C SER A 255 12.73 4.45 28.95
N ASN A 256 12.22 5.60 29.41
CA ASN A 256 12.42 6.96 28.86
C ASN A 256 12.30 7.19 27.32
N ASN A 257 11.85 6.22 26.53
CA ASN A 257 11.69 6.32 25.09
C ASN A 257 10.21 6.54 24.84
N ASN A 258 9.82 7.81 24.73
CA ASN A 258 8.49 8.14 24.24
C ASN A 258 8.39 7.61 22.80
N ASN A 259 7.61 6.56 22.58
CA ASN A 259 7.27 6.04 21.23
C ASN A 259 6.34 7.03 20.53
N GLU A 260 6.84 8.24 20.27
CA GLU A 260 6.11 9.31 19.60
C GLU A 260 6.36 9.28 18.09
N VAL A 261 5.37 9.79 17.36
CA VAL A 261 5.52 10.05 15.93
C VAL A 261 6.43 11.26 15.72
N VAL A 262 7.40 11.12 14.82
CA VAL A 262 8.27 12.21 14.40
C VAL A 262 7.73 12.81 13.09
N GLU A 263 7.25 14.05 13.16
CA GLU A 263 6.76 14.84 12.03
C GLU A 263 7.91 15.63 11.36
N ILE A 264 8.12 15.45 10.04
CA ILE A 264 9.27 16.00 9.30
C ILE A 264 8.90 16.35 7.84
N SER A 265 9.80 17.07 7.16
CA SER A 265 9.67 17.29 5.71
C SER A 265 9.86 15.98 4.92
N VAL A 266 9.27 15.91 3.72
CA VAL A 266 9.46 14.76 2.79
C VAL A 266 10.93 14.55 2.45
N GLN A 267 11.70 15.64 2.29
CA GLN A 267 13.14 15.58 2.07
C GLN A 267 13.88 14.92 3.25
N GLN A 268 13.53 15.28 4.50
CA GLN A 268 14.14 14.64 5.68
C GLN A 268 13.72 13.18 5.80
N LEU A 269 12.48 12.83 5.44
CA LEU A 269 12.03 11.43 5.43
C LEU A 269 12.84 10.61 4.43
N LYS A 270 13.07 11.14 3.23
CA LYS A 270 13.95 10.52 2.23
C LYS A 270 15.35 10.22 2.79
N GLU A 271 15.97 11.19 3.46
CA GLU A 271 17.29 10.98 4.06
C GLU A 271 17.28 9.99 5.22
N PHE A 272 16.19 9.94 5.99
CA PHE A 272 15.99 8.92 7.02
C PHE A 272 15.89 7.53 6.41
N LEU A 273 15.03 7.34 5.40
CA LEU A 273 14.78 6.04 4.77
C LEU A 273 16.03 5.48 4.06
N LYS A 274 16.84 6.35 3.45
CA LYS A 274 18.14 5.97 2.88
C LYS A 274 19.13 5.40 3.90
N LYS A 275 18.98 5.73 5.18
CA LYS A 275 19.84 5.25 6.27
C LYS A 275 19.29 4.00 6.96
N THR A 276 17.97 3.84 6.97
CA THR A 276 17.27 2.82 7.76
C THR A 276 16.68 1.68 6.92
N THR A 277 16.76 1.77 5.60
CA THR A 277 16.21 0.78 4.68
C THR A 277 17.06 0.66 3.43
N PHE A 278 16.96 -0.50 2.76
CA PHE A 278 17.61 -0.72 1.47
C PHE A 278 16.80 -0.06 0.36
N VAL A 279 17.14 1.19 0.05
CA VAL A 279 16.64 1.94 -1.09
C VAL A 279 17.81 2.41 -1.95
N GLU A 280 17.59 2.55 -3.25
CA GLU A 280 18.61 3.05 -4.16
C GLU A 280 18.92 4.55 -3.96
N GLN A 281 20.04 5.02 -4.52
CA GLN A 281 20.47 6.41 -4.42
C GLN A 281 19.44 7.41 -4.99
N ASN A 282 18.69 6.98 -6.00
CA ASN A 282 17.65 7.76 -6.66
C ASN A 282 16.29 7.77 -5.92
N PHE A 283 16.21 7.21 -4.70
CA PHE A 283 14.96 7.08 -3.94
C PHE A 283 14.22 8.40 -3.79
N ARG A 284 12.94 8.40 -4.21
CA ARG A 284 12.02 9.55 -4.13
C ARG A 284 10.61 9.04 -3.87
N ILE A 285 9.86 9.75 -3.03
CA ILE A 285 8.46 9.43 -2.71
C ILE A 285 7.52 10.11 -3.70
N PHE A 286 7.73 11.42 -3.95
CA PHE A 286 6.94 12.22 -4.87
C PHE A 286 7.83 12.88 -5.94
N VAL A 287 7.28 13.13 -7.12
CA VAL A 287 7.93 13.95 -8.14
C VAL A 287 8.20 15.35 -7.58
N GLY A 288 9.44 15.81 -7.67
CA GLY A 288 9.86 17.12 -7.15
C GLY A 288 9.60 17.31 -5.65
N ASP A 289 9.52 16.22 -4.87
CA ASP A 289 9.11 16.24 -3.46
C ASP A 289 7.78 17.00 -3.22
N CYS A 290 6.88 17.01 -4.22
CA CYS A 290 5.60 17.74 -4.24
C CYS A 290 5.74 19.27 -4.17
N VAL A 291 6.89 19.83 -4.54
CA VAL A 291 7.10 21.29 -4.63
C VAL A 291 6.74 21.78 -6.04
N PRO A 292 5.75 22.69 -6.19
CA PRO A 292 5.40 23.26 -7.49
C PRO A 292 6.60 24.00 -8.11
N GLY A 293 6.91 23.71 -9.38
CA GLY A 293 7.89 24.48 -10.16
C GLY A 293 9.34 24.00 -10.12
N VAL A 294 9.63 22.86 -9.49
CA VAL A 294 10.94 22.17 -9.60
C VAL A 294 10.83 21.09 -10.67
N GLN A 295 11.05 21.46 -11.94
CA GLN A 295 11.26 20.53 -13.06
C GLN A 295 12.74 20.51 -13.44
#